data_AF-X1L5C3-F1
#
_entry.id   AF-X1L5C3-F1
#
_cell.length_a   1.000
_cell.length_b   1.000
_cell.length_c   1.000
_cell.angle_alpha   90.00
_cell.angle_beta   90.00
_cell.angle_gamma   90.00
#
_symmetry.space_group_name_H-M   'P 1'
#
loop_
_entity.id
_entity.type
_entity.pdbx_description
1 polymer ?
#
loop_
_entity_poly.entity_id
_entity_poly.type
_entity_poly.pdbx_seq_one_letter_code
_entity_poly.pdbx_strand_id
1 'polypeptide(L)'
;WILFRTGNVIQIKKLVIYPIHVDHSIPAAYGFIICTSAGIIVYTGDFRMHGPLQLMTADLIKKVKDVCKTKGQIESDFTYREGRVIALICEGTHIHKGSIESERIVKRHLRKLFKTIPFDYAIVQYGRVD
;
A
#
# COMPACT_ATOMS: atom_id res chain seq x y z
N TRP A 1 6.53 1.59 -22.21
CA TRP A 1 6.06 1.45 -20.83
C TRP A 1 7.18 0.91 -19.98
N ILE A 2 7.43 1.47 -18.80
CA ILE A 2 8.42 0.96 -17.85
C ILE A 2 7.67 0.22 -16.75
N LEU A 3 7.96 -1.08 -16.59
CA LEU A 3 7.40 -1.90 -15.52
C LEU A 3 8.24 -1.71 -14.24
N PHE A 4 7.59 -1.82 -13.08
CA PHE A 4 8.26 -1.77 -11.78
C PHE A 4 7.64 -2.76 -10.79
N ARG A 5 8.40 -3.08 -9.74
CA ARG A 5 7.95 -3.91 -8.63
C ARG A 5 8.68 -3.55 -7.34
N THR A 6 8.19 -4.08 -6.22
CA THR A 6 8.89 -3.95 -4.93
C THR A 6 10.33 -4.45 -5.03
N GLY A 7 11.25 -3.68 -4.44
CA GLY A 7 12.69 -3.91 -4.51
C GLY A 7 13.36 -3.15 -5.67
N ASN A 8 12.60 -2.59 -6.61
CA ASN A 8 13.17 -1.63 -7.56
C ASN A 8 13.48 -0.30 -6.88
N VAL A 9 14.45 0.40 -7.47
CA VAL A 9 14.77 1.80 -7.17
C VAL A 9 14.65 2.53 -8.50
N ILE A 10 13.73 3.49 -8.56
CA ILE A 10 13.47 4.26 -9.78
C ILE A 10 14.10 5.63 -9.59
N GLN A 11 14.99 6.01 -10.50
CA GLN A 11 15.67 7.30 -10.47
C GLN A 11 15.10 8.20 -11.58
N ILE A 12 14.52 9.33 -11.18
CA ILE A 12 13.94 10.32 -12.11
C ILE A 12 14.58 11.67 -11.80
N LYS A 13 15.52 12.10 -12.64
CA LYS A 13 16.32 13.31 -12.40
C LYS A 13 16.96 13.24 -10.99
N LYS A 14 16.58 14.17 -10.10
CA LYS A 14 17.07 14.31 -8.72
C LYS A 14 16.17 13.61 -7.70
N LEU A 15 15.30 12.70 -8.15
CA LEU A 15 14.38 11.94 -7.30
C LEU A 15 14.78 10.47 -7.27
N VAL A 16 14.74 9.88 -6.08
CA VAL A 16 14.89 8.44 -5.86
C VAL A 16 13.58 7.90 -5.31
N ILE A 17 12.95 6.97 -6.04
CA ILE A 17 11.60 6.49 -5.76
C ILE A 17 11.65 4.99 -5.46
N TYR A 18 11.08 4.59 -4.33
CA TYR A 18 10.89 3.19 -3.95
C TYR A 18 9.41 2.82 -4.05
N PRO A 19 8.99 2.06 -5.08
CA PRO A 19 7.66 1.46 -5.11
C PRO A 19 7.60 0.30 -4.12
N ILE A 20 6.62 0.31 -3.22
CA ILE A 20 6.36 -0.78 -2.28
C ILE A 20 4.89 -1.20 -2.40
N HIS A 21 4.70 -2.50 -2.59
CA HIS A 21 3.39 -3.12 -2.69
C HIS A 21 2.57 -2.88 -1.41
N VAL A 22 1.25 -2.69 -1.54
CA VAL A 22 0.31 -2.50 -0.43
C VAL A 22 -0.90 -3.42 -0.58
N ASP A 23 -1.57 -3.70 0.52
CA ASP A 23 -2.83 -4.46 0.50
C ASP A 23 -3.95 -3.60 -0.09
N HIS A 24 -4.74 -4.16 -0.99
CA HIS A 24 -5.91 -3.48 -1.57
C HIS A 24 -6.86 -4.47 -2.27
N SER A 25 -8.02 -3.99 -2.75
CA SER A 25 -9.03 -4.78 -3.46
C SER A 25 -8.65 -5.25 -4.87
N ILE A 26 -7.50 -4.84 -5.41
CA ILE A 26 -6.96 -5.35 -6.68
C ILE A 26 -5.48 -5.72 -6.50
N PRO A 27 -4.95 -6.71 -7.26
CA PRO A 27 -3.53 -7.02 -7.22
C PRO A 27 -2.71 -5.83 -7.74
N ALA A 28 -1.40 -5.82 -7.46
CA ALA A 28 -0.47 -4.78 -7.91
C ALA A 28 -0.81 -3.34 -7.45
N ALA A 29 -1.38 -3.18 -6.25
CA ALA A 29 -1.46 -1.88 -5.59
C ALA A 29 -0.11 -1.50 -4.96
N TYR A 30 0.27 -0.23 -5.06
CA TYR A 30 1.57 0.29 -4.61
C TYR A 30 1.44 1.63 -3.89
N GLY A 31 2.21 1.74 -2.80
CA GLY A 31 2.66 3.01 -2.24
C GLY A 31 4.06 3.36 -2.75
N PHE A 32 4.43 4.62 -2.62
CA PHE A 32 5.69 5.17 -3.12
C PHE A 32 6.38 5.99 -2.04
N ILE A 33 7.66 5.72 -1.86
CA ILE A 33 8.55 6.52 -1.02
C ILE A 33 9.40 7.36 -1.97
N ILE A 34 9.13 8.65 -2.02
CA ILE A 34 9.75 9.60 -2.95
C ILE A 34 10.76 10.42 -2.17
N CYS A 35 12.03 10.16 -2.43
CA CYS A 35 13.12 10.87 -1.79
C CYS A 35 13.52 12.07 -2.67
N THR A 36 13.47 13.26 -2.07
CA THR A 36 13.78 14.53 -2.73
C THR A 36 14.94 15.22 -2.04
N SER A 37 15.40 16.33 -2.62
CA SER A 37 16.38 17.24 -2.01
C SER A 37 15.95 17.85 -0.67
N ALA A 38 14.64 17.99 -0.45
CA ALA A 38 14.07 18.65 0.71
C ALA A 38 13.66 17.66 1.82
N GLY A 39 13.54 16.37 1.50
CA GLY A 39 13.05 15.35 2.42
C GLY A 39 12.25 14.26 1.72
N ILE A 40 11.66 13.37 2.52
CA ILE A 40 10.93 12.19 2.05
C ILE A 40 9.43 12.52 1.96
N ILE A 41 8.83 12.23 0.82
CA ILE A 41 7.38 12.24 0.62
C ILE A 41 6.91 10.79 0.54
N VAL A 42 5.89 10.43 1.32
CA VAL A 42 5.25 9.12 1.24
C VAL A 42 3.89 9.28 0.59
N TYR A 43 3.66 8.58 -0.51
CA TYR A 43 2.35 8.46 -1.13
C TYR A 43 1.84 7.04 -0.91
N THR A 44 0.72 6.87 -0.22
CA THR A 44 0.25 5.53 0.16
C THR A 44 -0.35 4.74 -1.00
N GLY A 45 -0.76 5.44 -2.09
CA GLY A 45 -1.74 4.89 -3.01
C GLY A 45 -3.06 4.63 -2.29
N ASP A 46 -3.95 3.85 -2.90
CA ASP A 46 -5.10 3.28 -2.20
C ASP A 46 -4.64 2.01 -1.47
N PHE A 47 -4.82 1.96 -0.15
CA PHE A 47 -4.35 0.85 0.68
C PHE A 47 -5.40 0.43 1.69
N ARG A 48 -5.25 -0.80 2.15
CA ARG A 48 -5.97 -1.41 3.26
C ARG A 48 -4.97 -1.93 4.29
N MET A 49 -5.42 -2.13 5.51
CA MET A 49 -4.62 -2.74 6.60
C MET A 49 -5.32 -3.97 7.22
N HIS A 50 -6.37 -4.46 6.56
CA HIS A 50 -7.31 -5.44 7.11
C HIS A 50 -7.65 -6.56 6.11
N GLY A 51 -7.14 -6.46 4.87
CA GLY A 51 -7.29 -7.50 3.88
C GLY A 51 -6.34 -8.67 4.13
N PRO A 52 -6.44 -9.72 3.31
CA PRO A 52 -5.61 -10.92 3.45
C PRO A 52 -4.12 -10.63 3.30
N LEU A 53 -3.76 -9.54 2.61
CA LEU A 53 -2.39 -9.14 2.35
C LEU A 53 -1.94 -7.96 3.21
N GLN A 54 -2.61 -7.65 4.33
CA GLN A 54 -2.27 -6.53 5.24
C GLN A 54 -0.78 -6.38 5.60
N LEU A 55 -0.01 -7.49 5.58
CA LEU A 55 1.43 -7.47 5.80
C LEU A 55 2.19 -6.65 4.75
N MET A 56 1.67 -6.56 3.53
CA MET A 56 2.21 -5.74 2.44
C MET A 56 2.22 -4.25 2.82
N THR A 57 1.14 -3.76 3.42
CA THR A 57 1.09 -2.37 3.92
C THR A 57 2.06 -2.15 5.09
N ALA A 58 2.29 -3.18 5.92
CA ALA A 58 3.31 -3.12 6.97
C ALA A 58 4.73 -3.04 6.38
N ASP A 59 4.99 -3.67 5.23
CA ASP A 59 6.27 -3.57 4.52
C ASP A 59 6.54 -2.16 4.00
N LEU A 60 5.53 -1.42 3.54
CA LEU A 60 5.66 0.00 3.22
C LEU A 60 6.13 0.80 4.44
N ILE A 61 5.49 0.62 5.60
CA ILE A 61 5.85 1.32 6.83
C ILE A 61 7.28 0.97 7.26
N LYS A 62 7.65 -0.30 7.19
CA LYS A 62 9.00 -0.77 7.51
C LYS A 62 10.03 -0.13 6.58
N LYS A 63 9.75 -0.11 5.27
CA LYS A 63 10.64 0.48 4.28
C LYS A 63 10.78 1.99 4.48
N VAL A 64 9.71 2.71 4.82
CA VAL A 64 9.78 4.15 5.16
C VAL A 64 10.75 4.37 6.31
N LYS A 65 10.66 3.57 7.40
CA LYS A 65 11.59 3.67 8.53
C LYS A 65 13.04 3.42 8.11
N ASP A 66 13.27 2.42 7.27
CA ASP A 66 14.62 2.10 6.79
C ASP A 66 15.18 3.22 5.91
N VAL A 67 14.38 3.77 4.99
CA VAL A 67 14.78 4.90 4.12
C VAL A 67 15.02 6.17 4.95
N CYS A 68 14.24 6.42 5.99
CA CYS A 68 14.45 7.54 6.92
C CYS A 68 15.81 7.44 7.62
N LYS A 69 16.22 6.24 8.05
CA LYS A 69 17.53 6.01 8.69
C LYS A 69 18.70 6.24 7.73
N THR A 70 18.53 5.85 6.47
CA THR A 70 19.60 5.94 5.46
C THR A 70 19.56 7.24 4.66
N LYS A 71 18.57 8.11 4.88
CA LYS A 71 18.28 9.32 4.07
C LYS A 71 18.01 9.04 2.58
N GLY A 72 17.67 7.79 2.25
CA GLY A 72 17.60 7.30 0.86
C GLY A 72 18.99 7.16 0.21
N GLN A 73 19.07 6.44 -0.91
CA GLN A 73 20.28 6.39 -1.75
C GLN A 73 20.46 7.69 -2.55
N ILE A 74 20.27 8.84 -1.91
CA ILE A 74 20.39 10.13 -2.57
C ILE A 74 21.88 10.50 -2.61
N GLU A 75 22.35 10.95 -3.78
CA GLU A 75 23.71 11.42 -4.00
C GLU A 75 24.12 12.47 -2.95
N SER A 76 25.42 12.52 -2.65
CA SER A 76 26.07 13.37 -1.62
C SER A 76 25.71 14.86 -1.68
N ASP A 77 25.18 15.32 -2.81
CA ASP A 77 24.80 16.72 -3.06
C ASP A 77 23.52 17.16 -2.32
N PHE A 78 22.73 16.22 -1.79
CA PHE A 78 21.49 16.55 -1.07
C PHE A 78 21.65 16.42 0.43
N THR A 79 22.10 17.51 1.04
CA THR A 79 22.30 17.65 2.48
C THR A 79 21.07 18.25 3.17
N TYR A 80 19.98 17.48 3.30
CA TYR A 80 18.92 17.83 4.25
C TYR A 80 19.19 17.21 5.64
N ARG A 81 18.91 17.99 6.68
CA ARG A 81 19.43 17.76 8.04
C ARG A 81 18.88 16.49 8.73
N GLU A 82 17.67 16.04 8.40
CA GLU A 82 17.08 14.84 8.98
C GLU A 82 16.31 14.04 7.93
N GLY A 83 16.49 12.72 7.91
CA GLY A 83 15.72 11.75 7.13
C GLY A 83 14.27 11.68 7.59
N ARG A 84 13.57 12.83 7.57
CA ARG A 84 12.22 13.02 8.07
C ARG A 84 11.26 13.00 6.90
N VAL A 85 10.13 12.35 7.10
CA VAL A 85 9.00 12.47 6.19
C VAL A 85 8.45 13.88 6.30
N ILE A 86 8.55 14.65 5.21
CA ILE A 86 8.09 16.05 5.14
C ILE A 86 6.63 16.14 4.70
N ALA A 87 6.12 15.11 4.02
CA ALA A 87 4.73 15.03 3.61
C ALA A 87 4.26 13.57 3.53
N LEU A 88 3.02 13.35 3.93
CA LEU A 88 2.28 12.11 3.73
C LEU A 88 1.05 12.42 2.89
N ILE A 89 0.98 11.83 1.69
CA ILE A 89 -0.20 11.85 0.84
C ILE A 89 -0.90 10.52 1.06
N CYS A 90 -1.99 10.55 1.81
CA CYS A 90 -2.73 9.38 2.26
C CYS A 90 -4.03 9.20 1.47
N GLU A 91 -4.43 7.95 1.24
CA GLU A 91 -5.79 7.61 0.85
C GLU A 91 -6.81 8.24 1.82
N GLY A 92 -7.90 8.78 1.28
CA GLY A 92 -8.90 9.53 2.04
C GLY A 92 -10.36 9.10 1.77
N THR A 93 -10.57 8.01 1.05
CA THR A 93 -11.89 7.52 0.63
C THR A 93 -12.69 6.93 1.79
N HIS A 94 -12.05 6.40 2.84
CA HIS A 94 -12.73 5.76 3.99
C HIS A 94 -12.42 6.38 5.36
N ILE A 95 -12.19 7.70 5.45
CA ILE A 95 -11.85 8.38 6.72
C ILE A 95 -12.97 8.30 7.79
N HIS A 96 -14.23 8.12 7.38
CA HIS A 96 -15.41 8.25 8.26
C HIS A 96 -16.07 6.92 8.69
N LYS A 97 -15.58 5.76 8.25
CA LYS A 97 -16.20 4.45 8.56
C LYS A 97 -15.35 3.68 9.57
N GLY A 98 -15.77 3.70 10.84
CA GLY A 98 -15.09 3.02 11.96
C GLY A 98 -15.15 1.48 11.94
N SER A 99 -15.87 0.87 10.99
CA SER A 99 -15.97 -0.58 10.86
C SER A 99 -15.40 -1.01 9.51
N ILE A 100 -14.11 -1.30 9.53
CA ILE A 100 -13.40 -1.88 8.40
C ILE A 100 -13.49 -3.41 8.55
N GLU A 101 -14.38 -4.05 7.80
CA GLU A 101 -14.57 -5.51 7.85
C GLU A 101 -13.54 -6.24 6.98
N SER A 102 -12.81 -7.19 7.57
CA SER A 102 -11.87 -8.03 6.80
C SER A 102 -12.58 -8.99 5.85
N GLU A 103 -11.94 -9.35 4.73
CA GLU A 103 -12.43 -10.40 3.82
C GLU A 103 -12.62 -11.75 4.54
N ARG A 104 -11.91 -11.98 5.65
CA ARG A 104 -12.10 -13.15 6.51
C ARG A 104 -13.50 -13.17 7.14
N ILE A 105 -14.02 -12.01 7.56
CA ILE A 105 -15.36 -11.87 8.11
C ILE A 105 -16.40 -12.14 7.01
N VAL A 106 -16.21 -11.56 5.83
CA VAL A 106 -17.06 -11.82 4.65
C VAL A 106 -17.11 -13.33 4.34
N LYS A 107 -15.95 -13.99 4.26
CA LYS A 107 -15.86 -15.44 4.04
C LYS A 107 -16.56 -16.26 5.12
N ARG A 108 -16.45 -15.84 6.39
CA ARG A 108 -17.12 -16.50 7.52
C ARG A 108 -18.63 -16.35 7.43
N HIS A 109 -19.13 -15.18 7.06
CA HIS A 109 -20.57 -14.93 6.90
C HIS A 109 -21.14 -15.72 5.72
N LEU A 110 -20.45 -15.75 4.58
CA LEU A 110 -20.85 -16.58 3.44
C LEU A 110 -20.92 -18.07 3.80
N ARG A 111 -19.92 -18.59 4.54
CA ARG A 111 -19.94 -20.00 5.02
C ARG A 111 -21.11 -20.30 5.96
N LYS A 112 -21.51 -19.35 6.80
CA LYS A 112 -22.70 -19.52 7.65
C LYS A 112 -23.96 -19.57 6.78
N LEU A 113 -24.12 -18.61 5.86
CA LEU A 113 -25.24 -18.55 4.94
C LEU A 113 -25.42 -19.86 4.17
N PHE A 114 -24.33 -20.39 3.57
CA PHE A 114 -24.34 -21.64 2.81
C PHE A 114 -24.71 -22.88 3.63
N LYS A 115 -24.45 -22.87 4.94
CA LYS A 115 -24.84 -23.98 5.83
C LYS A 115 -26.30 -23.92 6.24
N THR A 116 -26.91 -22.74 6.26
CA THR A 116 -28.23 -22.53 6.84
C THR A 116 -29.34 -22.62 5.80
N ILE A 117 -29.05 -22.40 4.52
CA ILE A 117 -30.07 -22.35 3.47
C ILE A 117 -29.91 -23.61 2.56
N PRO A 118 -30.98 -24.40 2.35
CA PRO A 118 -30.91 -25.65 1.57
C PRO A 118 -31.10 -25.45 0.05
N PHE A 119 -31.23 -24.20 -0.41
CA PHE A 119 -31.48 -23.86 -1.82
C PHE A 119 -30.20 -23.55 -2.58
N ASP A 120 -30.31 -23.52 -3.91
CA ASP A 120 -29.24 -23.07 -4.80
C ASP A 120 -28.93 -21.57 -4.63
N TYR A 121 -27.69 -21.19 -4.89
CA TYR A 121 -27.20 -19.82 -4.74
C TYR A 121 -26.63 -19.26 -6.05
N ALA A 122 -26.94 -18.00 -6.34
CA ALA A 122 -26.22 -17.20 -7.33
C ALA A 122 -25.32 -16.19 -6.60
N ILE A 123 -24.01 -16.31 -6.74
CA ILE A 123 -23.04 -15.36 -6.17
C ILE A 123 -22.66 -14.35 -7.26
N VAL A 124 -23.12 -13.11 -7.11
CA VAL A 124 -22.71 -12.00 -7.97
C VAL A 124 -21.55 -11.26 -7.30
N GLN A 125 -20.38 -11.32 -7.92
CA GLN A 125 -19.18 -10.62 -7.45
C GLN A 125 -18.55 -9.85 -8.60
N TYR A 126 -17.84 -8.76 -8.28
CA TYR A 126 -16.93 -8.16 -9.23
C TYR A 126 -15.81 -9.15 -9.51
N GLY A 127 -15.73 -9.64 -10.74
CA GLY A 127 -14.62 -10.48 -11.17
C GLY A 127 -13.33 -9.66 -11.11
N ARG A 128 -12.35 -10.11 -10.33
CA ARG A 128 -10.98 -9.63 -10.51
C ARG A 128 -10.48 -10.31 -11.79
N VAL A 129 -10.20 -9.51 -12.80
CA VAL A 129 -9.58 -9.98 -14.04
C VAL A 129 -8.09 -10.06 -13.73
N ASP A 130 -7.70 -11.15 -13.10
CA ASP A 130 -6.30 -11.53 -12.90
C ASP A 130 -5.78 -12.22 -14.17
#